data_AF-A0A318PSN9-F1
#
_entry.id   AF-A0A318PSN9-F1
#
_cell.length_a   1.000
_cell.length_b   1.000
_cell.length_c   1.000
_cell.angle_alpha   90.00
_cell.angle_beta   90.00
_cell.angle_gamma   90.00
#
_symmetry.space_group_name_H-M   'P 1'
#
loop_
_entity.id
_entity.type
_entity.pdbx_description
1 polymer ?
#
loop_
_entity_poly.entity_id
_entity_poly.type
_entity_poly.pdbx_seq_one_letter_code
_entity_poly.pdbx_strand_id
1 'polypeptide(L)'
;MKYAPILRWLGGLHLGGMMAMAVTAGAYAAPTQSVWCSISDSSSEQLFISNPYPLPMTSRMAVYAYGGRFARTVNLRFGMHVVLEGAYCHAFPSPHRAAAAHADLIAHMAERNFRIVSVGIF
;
A
#
# COMPACT_ATOMS: atom_id res chain seq x y z
N MET A 1 20.93 -22.57 61.66
CA MET A 1 21.22 -21.33 62.42
C MET A 1 20.34 -20.24 61.80
N LYS A 2 19.10 -20.02 62.25
CA LYS A 2 18.70 -19.16 63.39
C LYS A 2 19.70 -18.02 63.62
N TYR A 3 19.37 -16.81 63.15
CA TYR A 3 19.30 -15.56 63.91
C TYR A 3 18.80 -14.43 62.98
N ALA A 4 17.56 -13.98 63.19
CA ALA A 4 17.24 -12.55 63.12
C ALA A 4 17.38 -12.01 64.55
N PRO A 5 17.68 -10.72 64.77
CA PRO A 5 16.54 -9.82 65.04
C PRO A 5 16.74 -8.31 64.75
N ILE A 6 15.62 -7.56 64.71
CA ILE A 6 15.39 -6.23 65.36
C ILE A 6 16.22 -5.03 64.83
N LEU A 7 15.72 -3.83 64.51
CA LEU A 7 14.43 -3.15 64.64
C LEU A 7 14.51 -1.87 63.79
N ARG A 8 13.37 -1.45 63.24
CA ARG A 8 12.89 -0.06 63.08
C ARG A 8 13.90 1.02 62.66
N TRP A 9 13.62 1.64 61.52
CA TRP A 9 13.21 3.05 61.54
C TRP A 9 12.19 3.31 60.41
N LEU A 10 11.01 3.76 60.81
CA LEU A 10 9.98 4.31 59.95
C LEU A 10 10.48 5.66 59.43
N GLY A 11 11.02 5.67 58.22
CA GLY A 11 11.20 6.87 57.40
C GLY A 11 10.11 6.90 56.35
N GLY A 12 8.90 7.30 56.75
CA GLY A 12 7.81 7.55 55.82
C GLY A 12 8.12 8.80 55.00
N LEU A 13 8.46 8.61 53.74
CA LEU A 13 8.26 9.55 52.63
C LEU A 13 8.80 8.82 51.40
N HIS A 14 7.92 8.34 50.52
CA HIS A 14 8.14 8.37 49.07
C HIS A 14 6.94 7.79 48.32
N LEU A 15 6.60 8.50 47.25
CA LEU A 15 5.78 8.12 46.12
C LEU A 15 4.31 7.81 46.43
N GLY A 16 3.51 8.88 46.39
CA GLY A 16 2.13 8.76 45.93
C GLY A 16 2.13 7.94 44.64
N GLY A 17 1.45 6.79 44.70
CA GLY A 17 1.36 5.85 43.60
C GLY A 17 0.64 6.49 42.42
N MET A 18 1.42 6.96 41.45
CA MET A 18 0.94 7.03 40.08
C MET A 18 0.92 5.59 39.56
N MET A 19 -0.24 4.95 39.68
CA MET A 19 -0.62 3.87 38.78
C MET A 19 -0.48 4.42 37.36
N ALA A 20 0.67 4.21 36.75
CA ALA A 20 0.86 4.43 35.33
C ALA A 20 -0.05 3.42 34.64
N MET A 21 -1.27 3.85 34.29
CA MET A 21 -2.09 3.11 33.34
C MET A 21 -1.28 3.08 32.05
N ALA A 22 -0.66 1.94 31.78
CA ALA A 22 -0.11 1.65 30.47
C ALA A 22 -1.30 1.61 29.51
N VAL A 23 -1.60 2.77 28.92
CA VAL A 23 -2.51 2.84 27.79
C VAL A 23 -1.79 2.09 26.68
N THR A 24 -2.12 0.83 26.49
CA THR A 24 -1.82 0.11 25.26
C THR A 24 -2.66 0.77 24.18
N ALA A 25 -2.17 1.90 23.67
CA ALA A 25 -2.63 2.46 22.43
C ALA A 25 -2.33 1.39 21.37
N GLY A 26 -3.33 0.55 21.08
CA GLY A 26 -3.29 -0.30 19.92
C GLY A 26 -2.97 0.60 18.74
N ALA A 27 -1.82 0.41 18.12
CA ALA A 27 -1.46 1.14 16.92
C ALA A 27 -2.51 0.78 15.87
N TYR A 28 -3.53 1.62 15.71
CA TYR A 28 -4.49 1.49 14.63
C TYR A 28 -3.69 1.52 13.34
N ALA A 29 -3.68 0.41 12.61
CA ALA A 29 -3.04 0.35 11.31
C ALA A 29 -3.62 1.48 10.45
N ALA A 30 -2.75 2.31 9.87
CA ALA A 30 -3.18 3.39 9.00
C ALA A 30 -4.08 2.81 7.90
N PRO A 31 -5.18 3.50 7.53
CA PRO A 31 -6.04 3.02 6.47
C PRO A 31 -5.23 2.79 5.20
N THR A 32 -5.37 1.60 4.63
CA THR A 32 -4.72 1.22 3.38
C THR A 32 -5.73 1.14 2.25
N GLN A 33 -5.20 1.18 1.04
CA GLN A 33 -5.91 0.92 -0.21
C GLN A 33 -5.04 0.01 -1.07
N SER A 34 -5.63 -0.57 -2.11
CA SER A 34 -4.89 -1.34 -3.10
C SER A 34 -4.91 -0.59 -4.43
N VAL A 35 -3.74 -0.45 -5.05
CA VAL A 35 -3.54 0.31 -6.29
C VAL A 35 -2.88 -0.57 -7.33
N TRP A 36 -3.34 -0.48 -8.58
CA TRP A 36 -2.63 -1.00 -9.75
C TRP A 36 -2.80 -0.03 -10.91
N CYS A 37 -1.91 -0.14 -11.90
CA CYS A 37 -1.90 0.73 -13.06
C CYS A 37 -1.99 -0.08 -14.34
N SER A 38 -2.60 0.50 -15.37
CA SER A 38 -2.71 -0.10 -16.68
C SER A 38 -2.64 0.92 -17.81
N ILE A 39 -2.05 0.50 -18.92
CA ILE A 39 -2.04 1.22 -20.20
C ILE A 39 -2.34 0.19 -21.29
N SER A 40 -3.41 0.40 -22.04
CA SER A 40 -3.69 -0.34 -23.27
C SER A 40 -3.17 0.46 -24.46
N ASP A 41 -2.38 -0.17 -25.32
CA ASP A 41 -2.04 0.35 -26.63
C ASP A 41 -2.71 -0.53 -27.70
N SER A 42 -3.70 0.03 -28.38
CA SER A 42 -4.41 -0.67 -29.46
C SER A 42 -3.58 -0.84 -30.72
N SER A 43 -2.52 -0.03 -30.92
CA SER A 43 -1.70 -0.13 -32.13
C SER A 43 -0.76 -1.34 -32.11
N SER A 44 -0.25 -1.70 -30.93
CA SER A 44 0.59 -2.88 -30.71
C SER A 44 -0.12 -4.04 -30.03
N GLU A 45 -1.44 -3.94 -29.85
CA GLU A 45 -2.31 -4.94 -29.19
C GLU A 45 -1.75 -5.37 -27.82
N GLN A 46 -1.28 -4.41 -27.03
CA GLN A 46 -0.64 -4.68 -25.73
C GLN A 46 -1.38 -4.03 -24.58
N LEU A 47 -1.50 -4.77 -23.48
CA LEU A 47 -1.90 -4.26 -22.19
C LEU A 47 -0.69 -4.31 -21.26
N PHE A 48 -0.14 -3.15 -20.93
CA PHE A 48 0.82 -3.01 -19.85
C PHE A 48 0.06 -2.88 -18.54
N ILE A 49 0.28 -3.78 -17.59
CA ILE A 49 -0.46 -3.80 -16.33
C ILE A 49 0.44 -4.18 -15.17
N SER A 50 0.22 -3.56 -14.01
CA SER A 50 0.90 -3.91 -12.77
C SER A 50 0.04 -4.75 -11.85
N ASN A 51 0.66 -5.57 -11.02
CA ASN A 51 -0.06 -6.28 -9.96
C ASN A 51 -0.66 -5.29 -8.94
N PRO A 52 -1.80 -5.63 -8.29
CA PRO A 52 -2.32 -4.87 -7.16
C PRO A 52 -1.30 -4.78 -6.02
N TYR A 53 -1.01 -3.56 -5.57
CA TYR A 53 -0.07 -3.31 -4.48
C TYR A 53 -0.74 -2.52 -3.34
N PRO A 54 -0.54 -2.92 -2.06
CA PRO A 54 -1.10 -2.20 -0.93
C PRO A 54 -0.33 -0.89 -0.69
N LEU A 55 -1.06 0.22 -0.55
CA LEU A 55 -0.49 1.53 -0.24
C LEU A 55 -1.27 2.18 0.89
N PRO A 56 -0.65 3.10 1.64
CA PRO A 56 -1.40 4.02 2.49
C PRO A 56 -2.49 4.72 1.68
N MET A 57 -3.64 4.96 2.32
CA MET A 57 -4.69 5.75 1.71
C MET A 57 -4.14 7.13 1.36
N THR A 58 -4.24 7.50 0.08
CA THR A 58 -3.60 8.68 -0.49
C THR A 58 -4.58 9.48 -1.33
N SER A 59 -4.26 10.75 -1.56
CA SER A 59 -5.08 11.63 -2.38
C SER A 59 -5.10 11.16 -3.84
N ARG A 60 -6.14 11.55 -4.58
CA ARG A 60 -6.22 11.28 -6.02
C ARG A 60 -4.99 11.80 -6.77
N MET A 61 -4.46 12.97 -6.37
CA MET A 61 -3.25 13.56 -6.96
C MET A 61 -2.01 12.67 -6.79
N ALA A 62 -1.85 12.02 -5.63
CA ALA A 62 -0.75 11.08 -5.44
C ALA A 62 -0.93 9.80 -6.27
N VAL A 63 -2.16 9.33 -6.48
CA VAL A 63 -2.44 8.23 -7.43
C VAL A 63 -2.07 8.62 -8.87
N TYR A 64 -2.39 9.85 -9.30
CA TYR A 64 -1.95 10.39 -10.59
C TYR A 64 -0.43 10.42 -10.74
N ALA A 65 0.30 10.80 -9.67
CA ALA A 65 1.76 10.80 -9.70
C ALA A 65 2.35 9.39 -9.89
N TYR A 66 1.71 8.34 -9.34
CA TYR A 66 2.09 6.95 -9.64
C TYR A 66 1.82 6.59 -11.11
N GLY A 67 0.75 7.11 -11.70
CA GLY A 67 0.42 6.95 -13.12
C GLY A 67 1.52 7.46 -14.03
N GLY A 68 2.05 8.66 -13.76
CA GLY A 68 3.14 9.21 -14.56
C GLY A 68 4.46 8.43 -14.43
N ARG A 69 4.74 7.86 -13.26
CA ARG A 69 5.90 6.95 -13.07
C ARG A 69 5.73 5.67 -13.87
N PHE A 70 4.54 5.07 -13.81
CA PHE A 70 4.21 3.87 -14.59
C PHE A 70 4.34 4.11 -16.09
N ALA A 71 3.78 5.21 -16.61
CA ALA A 71 3.90 5.62 -18.00
C ALA A 71 5.37 5.82 -18.42
N ARG A 72 6.19 6.44 -17.56
CA ARG A 72 7.63 6.58 -17.81
C ARG A 72 8.32 5.22 -17.91
N THR A 73 8.02 4.28 -17.01
CA THR A 73 8.57 2.91 -17.07
C THR A 73 8.17 2.21 -18.36
N VAL A 74 6.91 2.35 -18.78
CA VAL A 74 6.41 1.75 -20.01
C VAL A 74 7.13 2.33 -21.24
N ASN A 75 7.24 3.66 -21.32
CA ASN A 75 7.96 4.33 -22.40
C ASN A 75 9.43 3.91 -22.48
N LEU A 76 10.13 3.91 -21.34
CA LEU A 76 11.55 3.59 -21.28
C LEU A 76 11.86 2.12 -21.57
N ARG A 77 11.05 1.19 -21.02
CA ARG A 77 11.34 -0.24 -21.10
C ARG A 77 10.85 -0.89 -22.38
N PHE A 78 9.77 -0.37 -22.96
CA PHE A 78 9.10 -0.97 -24.12
C PHE A 78 9.08 -0.07 -25.35
N GLY A 79 9.74 1.10 -25.31
CA GLY A 79 9.84 2.00 -26.46
C GLY A 79 8.51 2.67 -26.82
N MET A 80 7.60 2.82 -25.85
CA MET A 80 6.29 3.44 -26.05
C MET A 80 6.37 4.97 -25.97
N HIS A 81 5.34 5.65 -26.48
CA HIS A 81 5.20 7.10 -26.43
C HIS A 81 3.87 7.53 -25.81
N VAL A 82 3.57 7.03 -24.61
CA VAL A 82 2.36 7.38 -23.89
C VAL A 82 2.53 8.68 -23.11
N VAL A 83 1.44 9.44 -22.95
CA VAL A 83 1.42 10.70 -22.20
C VAL A 83 1.77 10.43 -20.73
N LEU A 84 2.49 11.34 -20.07
CA LEU A 84 2.89 11.14 -18.66
C LEU A 84 1.82 11.60 -17.65
N GLU A 85 0.88 12.43 -18.08
CA GLU A 85 -0.15 13.04 -17.23
C GLU A 85 -1.47 12.25 -17.23
N GLY A 86 -1.44 10.98 -17.64
CA GLY A 86 -2.63 10.14 -17.75
C GLY A 86 -3.10 9.52 -16.43
N ALA A 87 -4.41 9.25 -16.37
CA ALA A 87 -5.08 8.55 -15.27
C ALA A 87 -4.86 7.03 -15.33
N TYR A 88 -3.61 6.57 -15.31
CA TYR A 88 -3.30 5.15 -15.55
C TYR A 88 -3.47 4.24 -14.34
N CYS A 89 -3.60 4.80 -13.13
CA CYS A 89 -3.70 4.03 -11.91
C CYS A 89 -5.10 4.07 -11.30
N HIS A 90 -5.50 2.92 -10.76
CA HIS A 90 -6.80 2.68 -10.17
C HIS A 90 -6.60 2.34 -8.69
N ALA A 91 -7.34 3.03 -7.83
CA ALA A 91 -7.26 2.85 -6.39
C ALA A 91 -8.57 2.26 -5.84
N PHE A 92 -8.44 1.25 -4.99
CA PHE A 92 -9.56 0.51 -4.43
C PHE A 92 -9.45 0.46 -2.91
N PRO A 93 -10.58 0.59 -2.17
CA PRO A 93 -10.57 0.56 -0.72
C PRO A 93 -10.29 -0.84 -0.15
N SER A 94 -10.38 -1.90 -0.96
CA SER A 94 -10.08 -3.26 -0.51
C SER A 94 -9.21 -4.03 -1.53
N PRO A 95 -8.28 -4.87 -1.05
CA PRO A 95 -7.46 -5.72 -1.92
C PRO A 95 -8.29 -6.66 -2.79
N HIS A 96 -9.38 -7.19 -2.25
CA HIS A 96 -10.26 -8.10 -3.01
C HIS A 96 -10.91 -7.41 -4.22
N ARG A 97 -11.41 -6.17 -4.05
CA ARG A 97 -11.97 -5.40 -5.18
C ARG A 97 -10.91 -5.06 -6.22
N ALA A 98 -9.70 -4.71 -5.77
CA ALA A 98 -8.59 -4.46 -6.69
C ALA A 98 -8.24 -5.71 -7.50
N ALA A 99 -8.15 -6.88 -6.84
CA ALA A 99 -7.84 -8.15 -7.49
C ALA A 99 -8.92 -8.58 -8.49
N ALA A 100 -10.20 -8.44 -8.13
CA ALA A 100 -11.31 -8.73 -9.03
C ALA A 100 -11.26 -7.82 -10.28
N ALA A 101 -11.18 -6.50 -10.09
CA ALA A 101 -11.12 -5.56 -11.21
C ALA A 101 -9.87 -5.76 -12.10
N HIS A 102 -8.73 -6.13 -11.50
CA HIS A 102 -7.51 -6.44 -12.23
C HIS A 102 -7.68 -7.71 -13.08
N ALA A 103 -8.25 -8.78 -12.51
CA ALA A 103 -8.51 -10.03 -13.23
C ALA A 103 -9.53 -9.82 -14.36
N ASP A 104 -10.61 -9.07 -14.11
CA ASP A 104 -11.64 -8.76 -15.11
C ASP A 104 -11.04 -8.00 -16.30
N LEU A 105 -10.17 -7.02 -16.05
CA LEU A 105 -9.48 -6.30 -17.12
C LEU A 105 -8.58 -7.23 -17.94
N ILE A 106 -7.79 -8.09 -17.28
CA ILE A 106 -6.92 -9.05 -17.98
C ILE A 106 -7.75 -9.99 -18.85
N ALA A 107 -8.83 -10.56 -18.31
CA ALA A 107 -9.71 -11.45 -19.05
C ALA A 107 -10.29 -10.76 -20.29
N HIS A 108 -10.84 -9.55 -20.11
CA HIS A 108 -11.44 -8.76 -21.20
C HIS A 108 -10.43 -8.36 -22.30
N MET A 109 -9.17 -8.13 -21.92
CA MET A 109 -8.12 -7.82 -22.89
C MET A 109 -7.60 -9.08 -23.58
N ALA A 110 -7.50 -10.20 -22.85
CA ALA A 110 -7.14 -11.50 -23.41
C ALA A 110 -8.18 -12.01 -24.42
N GLU A 111 -9.48 -11.84 -24.15
CA GLU A 111 -10.57 -12.13 -25.11
C GLU A 111 -10.44 -11.36 -26.43
N ARG A 112 -9.78 -10.19 -26.37
CA ARG A 112 -9.49 -9.34 -27.53
C ARG A 112 -8.09 -9.59 -28.12
N ASN A 113 -7.45 -10.69 -27.72
CA ASN A 113 -6.11 -11.11 -28.14
C ASN A 113 -4.99 -10.12 -27.80
N PHE A 114 -5.19 -9.24 -26.83
CA PHE A 114 -4.12 -8.36 -26.38
C PHE A 114 -3.05 -9.18 -25.64
N ARG A 115 -1.78 -8.89 -25.96
CA ARG A 115 -0.65 -9.38 -25.18
C ARG A 115 -0.61 -8.66 -23.84
N ILE A 116 -0.72 -9.44 -22.76
CA ILE A 116 -0.63 -8.93 -21.39
C ILE A 116 0.84 -8.85 -20.98
N VAL A 117 1.31 -7.65 -20.65
CA VAL A 117 2.69 -7.36 -20.25
C VAL A 117 2.68 -6.89 -18.80
N SER A 118 3.24 -7.69 -17.91
CA SER A 118 3.37 -7.32 -16.50
C SER A 118 4.48 -6.29 -16.32
N VAL A 119 4.16 -5.19 -15.64
CA VAL A 119 5.07 -4.08 -15.37
C VAL A 119 5.06 -3.78 -13.88
N GLY A 120 6.24 -3.69 -13.28
CA GLY A 120 6.36 -3.27 -11.88
C GLY A 120 5.84 -1.85 -11.69
N ILE A 121 5.06 -1.66 -10.63
CA ILE A 121 4.88 -0.35 -10.01
C ILE A 121 5.96 -0.24 -8.93
N PHE A 122 6.69 0.89 -8.93
CA PHE A 122 7.88 1.22 -8.12
C PHE A 122 9.22 0.79 -8.72
#